data_AF-A0AAV0KZU4-F1
#
_entry.id   AF-A0AAV0KZU4-F1
#
_cell.length_a   1.000
_cell.length_b   1.000
_cell.length_c   1.000
_cell.angle_alpha   90.00
_cell.angle_beta   90.00
_cell.angle_gamma   90.00
#
_symmetry.space_group_name_H-M   'P 1'
#
loop_
_entity.id
_entity.type
_entity.pdbx_description
1 polymer ?
#
loop_
_entity_poly.entity_id
_entity_poly.type
_entity_poly.pdbx_seq_one_letter_code
_entity_poly.pdbx_strand_id
1 'polypeptide(L)'
;MKPEGTIQNEAMSELLNQFEYILDSDPLINEVGFIHPSQFATLEKDPEAGSSRSEASDALDGGDGSFWIRDHKLGISSEVVLRLYKAAREQFMNAIAEYKKLGDLSLPSAEALGIVVMKCSKALVLLSPDFGTAWNSRKLIVSKKTQASMFTDELRLSALVLSYSPKSEQAWSHRRWVIKNMAKNRTTLQEILREESDLVEKIAEVIQELKQSKTWAGLHVADHSCFHYRMRLIIRILEDCCRKQEEGSCDSCVEVYLIWQEELDWNEELIKRYLGREALWLYRRFLSLLWIRHFTSDVNDVSSPQKSQCSIQVNVSVFLDKELLLVNSCSEGSDDEFEDFEEQTICSASYMLWLTKGISFVQQIPETQKLELREKIENERLDAMLKLVSLRGPPFGAI
;
A
#
# COMPACT_ATOMS: atom_id res chain seq x y z
N MET A 1 -13.68 51.79 8.87
CA MET A 1 -13.56 50.43 9.45
C MET A 1 -13.86 49.44 8.34
N LYS A 2 -12.86 48.66 7.86
CA LYS A 2 -13.14 47.54 6.94
C LYS A 2 -13.99 46.50 7.71
N PRO A 3 -15.00 45.88 7.10
CA PRO A 3 -15.81 44.88 7.79
C PRO A 3 -14.95 43.67 8.21
N GLU A 4 -15.19 43.12 9.40
CA GLU A 4 -14.39 42.04 10.01
C GLU A 4 -14.17 40.83 9.10
N GLY A 5 -15.18 40.49 8.27
CA GLY A 5 -15.07 39.41 7.28
C GLY A 5 -14.05 39.67 6.15
N THR A 6 -13.79 40.94 5.79
CA THR A 6 -12.77 41.29 4.78
C THR A 6 -11.36 41.20 5.35
N ILE A 7 -11.18 41.59 6.62
CA ILE A 7 -9.89 41.53 7.31
C ILE A 7 -9.46 40.07 7.51
N GLN A 8 -10.40 39.19 7.89
CA GLN A 8 -10.13 37.78 8.09
C GLN A 8 -9.75 37.07 6.77
N ASN A 9 -10.36 37.47 5.65
CA ASN A 9 -10.05 36.91 4.34
C ASN A 9 -8.70 37.39 3.79
N GLU A 10 -8.36 38.68 3.99
CA GLU A 10 -7.03 39.23 3.68
C GLU A 10 -5.92 38.50 4.46
N ALA A 11 -6.11 38.27 5.76
CA ALA A 11 -5.14 37.54 6.59
C ALA A 11 -4.99 36.06 6.19
N MET A 12 -6.07 35.39 5.77
CA MET A 12 -6.02 34.01 5.27
C MET A 12 -5.27 33.91 3.94
N SER A 13 -5.44 34.89 3.05
CA SER A 13 -4.70 34.96 1.80
C SER A 13 -3.20 35.21 2.03
N GLU A 14 -2.85 36.08 2.97
CA GLU A 14 -1.46 36.39 3.29
C GLU A 14 -0.73 35.17 3.86
N LEU A 15 -1.38 34.43 4.77
CA LEU A 15 -0.85 33.19 5.34
C LEU A 15 -0.59 32.13 4.26
N LEU A 16 -1.47 32.00 3.29
CA LEU A 16 -1.28 31.09 2.16
C LEU A 16 -0.14 31.54 1.24
N ASN A 17 -0.04 32.84 0.96
CA ASN A 17 1.06 33.39 0.16
C ASN A 17 2.42 33.13 0.82
N GLN A 18 2.52 33.29 2.14
CA GLN A 18 3.72 32.96 2.91
C GLN A 18 4.06 31.47 2.81
N PHE A 19 3.08 30.59 3.00
CA PHE A 19 3.28 29.14 2.87
C PHE A 19 3.76 28.76 1.47
N GLU A 20 3.15 29.30 0.43
CA GLU A 20 3.56 29.05 -0.95
C GLU A 20 4.97 29.61 -1.24
N TYR A 21 5.29 30.79 -0.73
CA TYR A 21 6.62 31.38 -0.87
C TYR A 21 7.71 30.50 -0.24
N ILE A 22 7.43 29.92 0.93
CA ILE A 22 8.31 28.95 1.59
C ILE A 22 8.55 27.73 0.68
N LEU A 23 7.48 27.15 0.14
CA LEU A 23 7.55 25.97 -0.72
C LEU A 23 8.26 26.21 -2.06
N ASP A 24 8.27 27.46 -2.53
CA ASP A 24 8.97 27.88 -3.74
C ASP A 24 10.43 28.23 -3.46
N SER A 25 10.73 28.78 -2.27
CA SER A 25 12.07 29.21 -1.86
C SER A 25 12.97 28.02 -1.48
N ASP A 26 12.40 26.98 -0.86
CA ASP A 26 13.11 25.74 -0.55
C ASP A 26 12.48 24.54 -1.28
N PRO A 27 12.94 24.21 -2.50
CA PRO A 27 12.44 23.05 -3.24
C PRO A 27 12.96 21.71 -2.70
N LEU A 28 13.88 21.71 -1.73
CA LEU A 28 14.49 20.52 -1.16
C LEU A 28 13.79 20.04 0.11
N ILE A 29 12.71 20.71 0.54
CA ILE A 29 11.92 20.30 1.70
C ILE A 29 11.57 18.81 1.61
N ASN A 30 12.05 18.04 2.59
CA ASN A 30 11.95 16.58 2.61
C ASN A 30 11.09 16.05 3.77
N GLU A 31 10.75 16.91 4.74
CA GLU A 31 9.94 16.59 5.90
C GLU A 31 8.99 17.76 6.23
N VAL A 32 7.73 17.44 6.54
CA VAL A 32 6.73 18.41 7.02
C VAL A 32 6.19 17.93 8.36
N GLY A 33 6.20 18.79 9.36
CA GLY A 33 5.66 18.54 10.70
C GLY A 33 4.59 19.54 11.09
N PHE A 34 3.60 19.09 11.87
CA PHE A 34 2.61 19.96 12.50
C PHE A 34 2.98 20.16 13.96
N ILE A 35 3.30 21.38 14.33
CA ILE A 35 4.00 21.70 15.57
C ILE A 35 3.08 22.54 16.45
N HIS A 36 2.98 22.22 17.74
CA HIS A 36 2.25 23.08 18.66
C HIS A 36 3.05 24.37 18.92
N PRO A 37 2.42 25.57 18.96
CA PRO A 37 3.12 26.85 19.16
C PRO A 37 4.12 26.85 20.33
N SER A 38 3.80 26.18 21.43
CA SER A 38 4.70 26.07 22.60
C SER A 38 6.01 25.34 22.33
N GLN A 39 6.12 24.57 21.25
CA GLN A 39 7.30 23.79 20.87
C GLN A 39 8.26 24.58 19.97
N PHE A 40 7.82 25.68 19.33
CA PHE A 40 8.68 26.50 18.44
C PHE A 40 9.91 27.05 19.18
N ALA A 41 9.72 27.60 20.38
CA ALA A 41 10.81 28.13 21.19
C ALA A 41 11.83 27.07 21.67
N THR A 42 11.49 25.78 21.58
CA THR A 42 12.40 24.67 21.90
C THR A 42 13.25 24.31 20.68
N LEU A 43 12.66 24.36 19.48
CA LEU A 43 13.34 24.10 18.20
C LEU A 43 14.36 25.18 17.84
N GLU A 44 14.17 26.41 18.32
CA GLU A 44 15.12 27.51 18.18
C GLU A 44 16.34 27.39 19.10
N LYS A 45 16.21 26.70 20.24
CA LYS A 45 17.24 26.64 21.29
C LYS A 45 18.24 25.51 21.11
N ASP A 46 18.08 24.65 20.11
CA ASP A 46 18.96 23.49 19.91
C ASP A 46 20.33 23.93 19.34
N PRO A 47 21.43 23.89 20.12
CA PRO A 47 22.74 24.43 19.74
C PRO A 47 23.65 23.44 19.02
N GLU A 48 23.29 22.15 18.92
CA GLU A 48 24.18 21.09 18.42
C GLU A 48 24.21 20.93 16.89
N ALA A 49 23.36 21.63 16.13
CA ALA A 49 23.38 21.60 14.67
C ALA A 49 24.10 22.84 14.09
N GLY A 50 25.43 22.77 14.02
CA GLY A 50 26.32 23.38 13.02
C GLY A 50 26.06 24.84 12.59
N SER A 51 27.07 25.69 12.82
CA SER A 51 27.21 27.05 12.30
C SER A 51 27.25 27.12 10.77
N SER A 52 26.07 27.13 10.14
CA SER A 52 25.89 27.64 8.79
C SER A 52 24.55 28.37 8.71
N ARG A 53 24.49 29.56 9.32
CA ARG A 53 23.44 30.54 9.00
C ARG A 53 23.61 30.93 7.52
N SER A 54 22.77 30.36 6.67
CA SER A 54 22.57 30.86 5.32
C SER A 54 21.86 32.21 5.41
N GLU A 55 22.27 33.22 4.62
CA GLU A 55 21.60 34.52 4.57
C GLU A 55 20.09 34.43 4.23
N ALA A 56 19.61 33.28 3.73
CA ALA A 56 18.20 33.00 3.53
C ALA A 56 17.41 32.69 4.81
N SER A 57 18.05 32.24 5.89
CA SER A 57 17.36 31.89 7.14
C SER A 57 16.90 33.12 7.94
N ASP A 58 17.62 34.23 7.84
CA ASP A 58 17.25 35.48 8.55
C ASP A 58 16.15 36.28 7.82
N ALA A 59 15.86 35.96 6.54
CA ALA A 59 14.82 36.64 5.76
C ALA A 59 13.45 35.91 5.77
N LEU A 60 13.43 34.66 6.25
CA LEU A 60 12.25 33.77 6.26
C LEU A 60 11.72 33.49 7.67
N ASP A 61 12.28 34.14 8.70
CA ASP A 61 11.71 34.16 10.04
C ASP A 61 10.41 34.97 10.00
N GLY A 62 9.33 34.30 9.56
CA GLY A 62 7.98 34.84 9.54
C GLY A 62 7.60 35.12 10.98
N GLY A 63 7.80 36.37 11.41
CA GLY A 63 7.70 36.86 12.79
C GLY A 63 6.35 36.73 13.50
N ASP A 64 5.51 35.79 13.09
CA ASP A 64 4.20 35.45 13.65
C ASP A 64 4.12 33.99 14.15
N GLY A 65 5.26 33.28 14.26
CA GLY A 65 5.31 31.92 14.83
C GLY A 65 4.48 30.86 14.08
N SER A 66 4.14 31.14 12.83
CA SER A 66 3.23 30.32 12.02
C SER A 66 3.94 29.19 11.28
N PHE A 67 5.19 29.42 10.87
CA PHE A 67 6.03 28.47 10.14
C PHE A 67 7.44 28.43 10.73
N TRP A 68 8.08 27.28 10.66
CA TRP A 68 9.47 27.07 11.06
C TRP A 68 10.20 26.33 9.94
N ILE A 69 11.40 26.77 9.58
CA ILE A 69 12.18 26.14 8.51
C ILE A 69 13.63 26.01 8.95
N ARG A 70 14.16 24.79 8.91
CA ARG A 70 15.60 24.51 9.11
C ARG A 70 15.95 23.18 8.47
N ASP A 71 17.13 23.06 7.88
CA ASP A 71 17.65 21.81 7.32
C ASP A 71 16.67 21.10 6.36
N HIS A 72 15.97 21.85 5.52
CA HIS A 72 14.93 21.36 4.60
C HIS A 72 13.73 20.68 5.30
N LYS A 73 13.49 21.01 6.58
CA LYS A 73 12.32 20.59 7.34
C LYS A 73 11.39 21.77 7.54
N LEU A 74 10.11 21.56 7.30
CA LEU A 74 9.07 22.56 7.45
C LEU A 74 8.14 22.22 8.61
N GLY A 75 8.14 23.07 9.63
CA GLY A 75 7.16 23.07 10.71
C GLY A 75 6.00 24.01 10.42
N ILE A 76 4.77 23.54 10.56
CA ILE A 76 3.55 24.34 10.44
C ILE A 76 2.86 24.38 11.79
N SER A 77 2.58 25.58 12.30
CA SER A 77 1.89 25.74 13.58
C SER A 77 0.48 25.15 13.53
N SER A 78 0.14 24.30 14.50
CA SER A 78 -1.19 23.67 14.59
C SER A 78 -2.33 24.68 14.66
N GLU A 79 -2.08 25.90 15.15
CA GLU A 79 -3.08 26.98 15.23
C GLU A 79 -3.48 27.56 13.88
N VAL A 80 -2.59 27.47 12.88
CA VAL A 80 -2.82 28.06 11.56
C VAL A 80 -3.30 27.04 10.53
N VAL A 81 -3.11 25.73 10.77
CA VAL A 81 -3.45 24.64 9.84
C VAL A 81 -4.86 24.75 9.29
N LEU A 82 -5.88 24.94 10.14
CA LEU A 82 -7.28 24.99 9.69
C LEU A 82 -7.56 26.20 8.79
N ARG A 83 -7.00 27.37 9.12
CA ARG A 83 -7.15 28.59 8.32
C ARG A 83 -6.41 28.46 7.00
N LEU A 84 -5.17 28.00 7.06
CA LEU A 84 -4.34 27.74 5.88
C LEU A 84 -4.99 26.72 4.94
N TYR A 85 -5.53 25.61 5.46
CA TYR A 85 -6.27 24.62 4.68
C TYR A 85 -7.48 25.22 3.98
N LYS A 86 -8.29 26.02 4.68
CA LYS A 86 -9.47 26.67 4.09
C LYS A 86 -9.07 27.58 2.92
N ALA A 87 -8.04 28.39 3.09
CA ALA A 87 -7.51 29.27 2.06
C ALA A 87 -6.98 28.47 0.85
N ALA A 88 -6.11 27.48 1.10
CA ALA A 88 -5.54 26.63 0.05
C ALA A 88 -6.63 25.89 -0.75
N ARG A 89 -7.65 25.37 -0.06
CA ARG A 89 -8.77 24.68 -0.69
C ARG A 89 -9.58 25.61 -1.58
N GLU A 90 -9.91 26.80 -1.10
CA GLU A 90 -10.68 27.79 -1.87
C GLU A 90 -9.93 28.22 -3.13
N GLN A 91 -8.65 28.58 -2.99
CA GLN A 91 -7.80 28.97 -4.12
C GLN A 91 -7.66 27.84 -5.15
N PHE A 92 -7.43 26.60 -4.68
CA PHE A 92 -7.37 25.43 -5.55
C PHE A 92 -8.68 25.19 -6.30
N MET A 93 -9.83 25.23 -5.60
CA MET A 93 -11.14 24.99 -6.20
C MET A 93 -11.50 26.03 -7.26
N ASN A 94 -11.14 27.30 -7.03
CA ASN A 94 -11.30 28.37 -8.01
C ASN A 94 -10.40 28.13 -9.23
N ALA A 95 -9.11 27.88 -9.02
CA ALA A 95 -8.15 27.66 -10.09
C ALA A 95 -8.51 26.45 -10.98
N ILE A 96 -8.92 25.32 -10.39
CA ILE A 96 -9.31 24.13 -11.16
C ILE A 96 -10.63 24.32 -11.90
N ALA A 97 -11.57 25.10 -11.34
CA ALA A 97 -12.82 25.43 -12.02
C ALA A 97 -12.57 26.29 -13.26
N GLU A 98 -11.68 27.29 -13.16
CA GLU A 98 -11.25 28.10 -14.30
C GLU A 98 -10.49 27.26 -15.34
N TYR A 99 -9.58 26.39 -14.89
CA TYR A 99 -8.80 25.54 -15.78
C TYR A 99 -9.70 24.63 -16.62
N LYS A 100 -10.75 24.08 -16.01
CA LYS A 100 -11.74 23.24 -16.71
C LYS A 100 -12.63 24.03 -17.67
N LYS A 101 -12.95 25.30 -17.37
CA LYS A 101 -13.75 26.17 -18.24
C LYS A 101 -13.03 26.55 -19.52
N LEU A 102 -11.70 26.69 -19.48
CA LEU A 102 -10.90 27.14 -20.62
C LEU A 102 -10.86 26.13 -21.78
N GLY A 103 -11.13 24.85 -21.52
CA GLY A 103 -11.03 23.78 -22.51
C GLY A 103 -9.64 23.69 -23.14
N ASP A 104 -9.52 23.13 -24.35
CA ASP A 104 -8.26 23.07 -25.11
C ASP A 104 -8.05 24.30 -26.03
N LEU A 105 -8.81 25.39 -25.83
CA LEU A 105 -8.96 26.45 -26.83
C LEU A 105 -7.90 27.58 -26.75
N SER A 106 -7.08 27.65 -25.69
CA SER A 106 -5.99 28.64 -25.56
C SER A 106 -4.77 28.07 -24.83
N LEU A 107 -3.74 27.67 -25.59
CA LEU A 107 -2.52 27.02 -25.07
C LEU A 107 -1.77 27.87 -24.01
N PRO A 108 -1.50 29.18 -24.21
CA PRO A 108 -0.73 29.97 -23.24
C PRO A 108 -1.48 30.24 -21.94
N SER A 109 -2.79 30.50 -22.04
CA SER A 109 -3.64 30.72 -20.86
C SER A 109 -3.84 29.42 -20.07
N ALA A 110 -4.00 28.29 -20.77
CA ALA A 110 -4.09 26.97 -20.14
C ALA A 110 -2.78 26.59 -19.44
N GLU A 111 -1.62 26.94 -19.99
CA GLU A 111 -0.34 26.67 -19.36
C GLU A 111 -0.15 27.50 -18.08
N ALA A 112 -0.41 28.81 -18.13
CA ALA A 112 -0.34 29.69 -16.97
C ALA A 112 -1.26 29.21 -15.84
N LEU A 113 -2.51 28.87 -16.18
CA LEU A 113 -3.49 28.40 -15.22
C LEU A 113 -3.16 26.99 -14.69
N GLY A 114 -2.55 26.15 -15.52
CA GLY A 114 -2.00 24.86 -15.11
C GLY A 114 -0.91 25.01 -14.05
N ILE A 115 -0.02 25.99 -14.18
CA ILE A 115 1.00 26.30 -13.17
C ILE A 115 0.34 26.69 -11.84
N VAL A 116 -0.68 27.57 -11.88
CA VAL A 116 -1.43 27.98 -10.68
C VAL A 116 -2.10 26.78 -10.01
N VAL A 117 -2.75 25.90 -10.77
CA VAL A 117 -3.36 24.67 -10.23
C VAL A 117 -2.30 23.77 -9.60
N MET A 118 -1.13 23.60 -10.22
CA MET A 118 -0.03 22.80 -9.66
C MET A 118 0.52 23.40 -8.36
N LYS A 119 0.57 24.74 -8.25
CA LYS A 119 0.99 25.44 -7.04
C LYS A 119 -0.01 25.25 -5.89
N CYS A 120 -1.28 25.61 -6.11
CA CYS A 120 -2.33 25.52 -5.10
C CYS A 120 -2.58 24.07 -4.66
N SER A 121 -2.52 23.11 -5.60
CA SER A 121 -2.66 21.70 -5.27
C SER A 121 -1.50 21.15 -4.46
N LYS A 122 -0.25 21.62 -4.67
CA LYS A 122 0.91 21.25 -3.83
C LYS A 122 0.67 21.68 -2.39
N ALA A 123 0.30 22.94 -2.18
CA ALA A 123 -0.03 23.46 -0.86
C ALA A 123 -1.18 22.65 -0.20
N LEU A 124 -2.24 22.36 -0.95
CA LEU A 124 -3.40 21.63 -0.44
C LEU A 124 -3.08 20.18 -0.05
N VAL A 125 -2.33 19.43 -0.85
CA VAL A 125 -2.02 18.02 -0.53
C VAL A 125 -1.04 17.89 0.64
N LEU A 126 -0.19 18.90 0.89
CA LEU A 126 0.65 18.94 2.07
C LEU A 126 -0.17 19.15 3.36
N LEU A 127 -1.31 19.82 3.27
CA LEU A 127 -2.22 20.03 4.41
C LEU A 127 -3.27 18.91 4.54
N SER A 128 -3.64 18.29 3.42
CA SER A 128 -4.66 17.26 3.33
C SER A 128 -4.24 16.17 2.32
N PRO A 129 -3.41 15.19 2.76
CA PRO A 129 -2.83 14.15 1.90
C PRO A 129 -3.84 13.38 1.05
N ASP A 130 -5.04 13.13 1.58
CA ASP A 130 -6.06 12.32 0.89
C ASP A 130 -7.06 13.15 0.07
N PHE A 131 -6.73 14.40 -0.26
CA PHE A 131 -7.57 15.22 -1.13
C PHE A 131 -7.47 14.76 -2.60
N GLY A 132 -8.22 13.72 -2.96
CA GLY A 132 -8.13 13.03 -4.25
C GLY A 132 -8.33 13.94 -5.48
N THR A 133 -9.19 14.96 -5.40
CA THR A 133 -9.41 15.91 -6.50
C THR A 133 -8.14 16.72 -6.83
N ALA A 134 -7.30 17.03 -5.84
CA ALA A 134 -6.04 17.73 -6.04
C ALA A 134 -5.05 16.83 -6.79
N TRP A 135 -4.85 15.59 -6.31
CA TRP A 135 -4.00 14.59 -6.99
C TRP A 135 -4.45 14.33 -8.44
N ASN A 136 -5.75 14.16 -8.68
CA ASN A 136 -6.26 13.92 -10.02
C ASN A 136 -6.08 15.14 -10.94
N SER A 137 -6.15 16.36 -10.41
CA SER A 137 -5.86 17.58 -11.17
C SER A 137 -4.39 17.66 -11.58
N ARG A 138 -3.48 17.24 -10.69
CA ARG A 138 -2.05 17.11 -11.02
C ARG A 138 -1.81 16.08 -12.11
N LYS A 139 -2.41 14.89 -12.01
CA LYS A 139 -2.33 13.85 -13.06
C LYS A 139 -2.80 14.38 -14.42
N LEU A 140 -3.92 15.11 -14.44
CA LEU A 140 -4.46 15.73 -15.65
C LEU A 140 -3.44 16.68 -16.30
N ILE A 141 -2.86 17.60 -15.53
CA ILE A 141 -1.91 18.59 -16.05
C ILE A 141 -0.59 17.93 -16.48
N VAL A 142 -0.02 17.06 -15.64
CA VAL A 142 1.25 16.36 -15.92
C VAL A 142 1.11 15.48 -17.15
N SER A 143 -0.03 14.80 -17.34
CA SER A 143 -0.25 13.93 -18.51
C SER A 143 -0.24 14.68 -19.86
N LYS A 144 -0.57 15.98 -19.86
CA LYS A 144 -0.52 16.83 -21.06
C LYS A 144 0.89 17.36 -21.35
N LYS A 145 1.89 17.10 -20.49
CA LYS A 145 3.26 17.63 -20.61
C LYS A 145 4.27 16.48 -20.76
N THR A 146 5.27 16.67 -21.63
CA THR A 146 6.26 15.64 -21.98
C THR A 146 7.58 15.75 -21.20
N GLN A 147 7.68 16.68 -20.25
CA GLN A 147 8.95 16.95 -19.55
C GLN A 147 9.21 15.96 -18.41
N ALA A 148 10.37 15.30 -18.46
CA ALA A 148 10.80 14.33 -17.44
C ALA A 148 10.99 14.93 -16.04
N SER A 149 11.33 16.22 -15.94
CA SER A 149 11.47 16.95 -14.67
C SER A 149 10.17 16.95 -13.87
N MET A 150 9.02 17.12 -14.52
CA MET A 150 7.73 17.16 -13.84
C MET A 150 7.39 15.84 -13.13
N PHE A 151 7.69 14.70 -13.75
CA PHE A 151 7.47 13.41 -13.09
C PHE A 151 8.39 13.23 -11.88
N THR A 152 9.62 13.75 -11.95
CA THR A 152 10.56 13.73 -10.81
C THR A 152 10.03 14.58 -9.66
N ASP A 153 9.46 15.75 -9.94
CA ASP A 153 8.87 16.63 -8.93
C ASP A 153 7.62 16.00 -8.30
N GLU A 154 6.81 15.26 -9.07
CA GLU A 154 5.68 14.50 -8.51
C GLU A 154 6.14 13.33 -7.61
N LEU A 155 7.27 12.67 -7.94
CA LEU A 155 7.86 11.65 -7.06
C LEU A 155 8.38 12.25 -5.76
N ARG A 156 8.97 13.45 -5.81
CA ARG A 156 9.41 14.19 -4.62
C ARG A 156 8.22 14.61 -3.76
N LEU A 157 7.17 15.16 -4.36
CA LEU A 157 5.97 15.55 -3.63
C LEU A 157 5.28 14.36 -2.96
N SER A 158 5.11 13.24 -3.67
CA SER A 158 4.54 12.03 -3.07
C SER A 158 5.42 11.46 -1.96
N ALA A 159 6.75 11.50 -2.09
CA ALA A 159 7.67 11.09 -1.02
C ALA A 159 7.56 12.01 0.21
N LEU A 160 7.48 13.33 -0.01
CA LEU A 160 7.30 14.31 1.06
C LEU A 160 5.99 14.06 1.83
N VAL A 161 4.87 13.85 1.13
CA VAL A 161 3.58 13.52 1.77
C VAL A 161 3.66 12.22 2.56
N LEU A 162 4.32 11.19 2.01
CA LEU A 162 4.47 9.89 2.66
C LEU A 162 5.40 9.94 3.89
N SER A 163 6.29 10.93 4.01
CA SER A 163 7.18 11.08 5.16
C SER A 163 6.43 11.28 6.49
N TYR A 164 5.32 12.04 6.47
CA TYR A 164 4.49 12.31 7.65
C TYR A 164 3.09 11.66 7.58
N SER A 165 2.65 11.20 6.40
CA SER A 165 1.40 10.47 6.21
C SER A 165 1.62 9.14 5.45
N PRO A 166 2.31 8.16 6.07
CA PRO A 166 2.71 6.92 5.41
C PRO A 166 1.55 6.03 4.96
N LYS A 167 0.34 6.25 5.51
CA LYS A 167 -0.89 5.51 5.20
C LYS A 167 -1.76 6.19 4.12
N SER A 168 -1.34 7.31 3.53
CA SER A 168 -2.13 7.99 2.50
C SER A 168 -2.22 7.15 1.21
N GLU A 169 -3.39 6.57 0.95
CA GLU A 169 -3.65 5.79 -0.26
C GLU A 169 -3.60 6.67 -1.51
N GLN A 170 -3.99 7.95 -1.42
CA GLN A 170 -3.92 8.86 -2.55
C GLN A 170 -2.47 9.16 -2.96
N ALA A 171 -1.57 9.37 -2.00
CA ALA A 171 -0.15 9.60 -2.26
C ALA A 171 0.51 8.36 -2.89
N TRP A 172 0.23 7.16 -2.36
CA TRP A 172 0.71 5.90 -2.93
C TRP A 172 0.15 5.65 -4.34
N SER A 173 -1.15 5.87 -4.55
CA SER A 173 -1.81 5.75 -5.85
C SER A 173 -1.21 6.72 -6.88
N HIS A 174 -0.93 7.96 -6.48
CA HIS A 174 -0.26 8.94 -7.32
C HIS A 174 1.16 8.52 -7.67
N ARG A 175 1.96 8.07 -6.69
CA ARG A 175 3.32 7.58 -6.91
C ARG A 175 3.36 6.43 -7.94
N ARG A 176 2.47 5.44 -7.81
CA ARG A 176 2.35 4.33 -8.78
C ARG A 176 2.00 4.83 -10.18
N TRP A 177 1.09 5.81 -10.28
CA TRP A 177 0.72 6.42 -11.55
C TRP A 177 1.90 7.15 -12.21
N VAL A 178 2.70 7.90 -11.44
CA VAL A 178 3.88 8.63 -11.95
C VAL A 178 4.90 7.65 -12.53
N ILE A 179 5.28 6.62 -11.76
CA ILE A 179 6.24 5.59 -12.20
C ILE A 179 5.76 4.91 -13.49
N LYS A 180 4.48 4.54 -13.55
CA LYS A 180 3.88 3.92 -14.74
C LYS A 180 3.95 4.82 -15.98
N ASN A 181 3.76 6.13 -15.83
CA ASN A 181 3.82 7.06 -16.96
C ASN A 181 5.26 7.39 -17.37
N MET A 182 6.20 7.47 -16.42
CA MET A 182 7.63 7.60 -16.74
C MET A 182 8.12 6.43 -17.60
N ALA A 183 7.76 5.20 -17.24
CA ALA A 183 8.12 4.00 -17.99
C ALA A 183 7.53 3.99 -19.41
N LYS A 184 6.27 4.42 -19.58
CA LYS A 184 5.63 4.52 -20.90
C LYS A 184 6.28 5.55 -21.83
N ASN A 185 6.87 6.59 -21.27
CA ASN A 185 7.47 7.68 -22.03
C ASN A 185 8.96 7.46 -22.36
N ARG A 186 9.60 6.40 -21.85
CA ARG A 186 10.97 5.99 -22.23
C ARG A 186 10.94 4.89 -23.29
N THR A 187 11.10 5.25 -24.56
CA THR A 187 11.46 4.28 -25.61
C THR A 187 12.97 4.16 -25.69
N THR A 188 13.59 3.20 -24.99
CA THR A 188 14.87 2.64 -25.45
C THR A 188 15.05 1.20 -24.95
N LEU A 189 15.10 0.27 -25.91
CA LEU A 189 15.38 -1.17 -25.78
C LEU A 189 16.63 -1.53 -24.95
N GLN A 190 17.49 -0.55 -24.64
CA GLN A 190 18.69 -0.68 -23.82
C GLN A 190 18.42 -0.64 -22.30
N GLU A 191 17.30 -0.06 -21.85
CA GLU A 191 16.89 -0.15 -20.44
C GLU A 191 16.26 -1.51 -20.13
N ILE A 192 15.63 -2.20 -21.10
CA ILE A 192 15.06 -3.54 -20.90
C ILE A 192 16.16 -4.56 -20.53
N LEU A 193 17.33 -4.47 -21.17
CA LEU A 193 18.50 -5.34 -20.89
C LEU A 193 19.24 -4.97 -19.59
N ARG A 194 19.09 -3.74 -19.09
CA ARG A 194 19.63 -3.30 -17.79
C ARG A 194 18.64 -3.57 -16.66
N GLU A 195 17.34 -3.53 -16.95
CA GLU A 195 16.26 -3.86 -16.04
C GLU A 195 16.21 -5.33 -15.69
N GLU A 196 16.67 -6.26 -16.53
CA GLU A 196 16.81 -7.68 -16.13
C GLU A 196 17.82 -7.87 -14.98
N SER A 197 18.98 -7.21 -15.06
CA SER A 197 20.02 -7.30 -14.02
C SER A 197 19.59 -6.55 -12.74
N ASP A 198 18.98 -5.37 -12.88
CA ASP A 198 18.49 -4.57 -11.74
C ASP A 198 17.17 -5.14 -11.15
N LEU A 199 16.37 -5.91 -11.90
CA LEU A 199 15.20 -6.63 -11.36
C LEU A 199 15.66 -7.79 -10.50
N VAL A 200 16.62 -8.59 -10.98
CA VAL A 200 17.15 -9.73 -10.23
C VAL A 200 17.73 -9.29 -8.89
N GLU A 201 18.42 -8.14 -8.86
CA GLU A 201 18.89 -7.52 -7.61
C GLU A 201 17.72 -7.04 -6.71
N LYS A 202 16.68 -6.41 -7.28
CA LYS A 202 15.47 -6.01 -6.54
C LYS A 202 14.63 -7.17 -6.01
N ILE A 203 14.65 -8.35 -6.64
CA ILE A 203 13.90 -9.52 -6.14
C ILE A 203 14.65 -10.20 -5.01
N ALA A 204 15.97 -10.29 -5.11
CA ALA A 204 16.80 -10.72 -3.99
C ALA A 204 16.57 -9.81 -2.77
N GLU A 205 16.46 -8.49 -2.99
CA GLU A 205 16.04 -7.53 -1.97
C GLU A 205 14.63 -7.80 -1.44
N VAL A 206 13.64 -8.05 -2.29
CA VAL A 206 12.25 -8.36 -1.86
C VAL A 206 12.15 -9.68 -1.08
N ILE A 207 12.88 -10.72 -1.49
CA ILE A 207 12.98 -11.99 -0.76
C ILE A 207 13.66 -11.76 0.59
N GLN A 208 14.72 -10.95 0.61
CA GLN A 208 15.42 -10.58 1.84
C GLN A 208 14.52 -9.77 2.78
N GLU A 209 13.71 -8.85 2.26
CA GLU A 209 12.73 -8.05 2.98
C GLU A 209 11.59 -8.92 3.53
N LEU A 210 11.13 -9.92 2.77
CA LEU A 210 10.19 -10.95 3.25
C LEU A 210 10.79 -11.75 4.42
N LYS A 211 12.06 -12.16 4.31
CA LYS A 211 12.78 -12.86 5.39
C LYS A 211 12.96 -11.98 6.62
N GLN A 212 13.36 -10.72 6.46
CA GLN A 212 13.57 -9.77 7.57
C GLN A 212 12.27 -9.41 8.29
N SER A 213 11.17 -9.26 7.55
CA SER A 213 9.86 -8.94 8.15
C SER A 213 9.25 -10.10 8.96
N LYS A 214 9.78 -11.32 8.83
CA LYS A 214 9.28 -12.53 9.51
C LYS A 214 9.36 -12.40 11.04
N THR A 215 10.47 -11.87 11.56
CA THR A 215 10.64 -11.66 13.01
C THR A 215 9.64 -10.66 13.57
N TRP A 216 9.43 -9.53 12.87
CA TRP A 216 8.46 -8.52 13.30
C TRP A 216 7.03 -9.07 13.31
N ALA A 217 6.64 -9.74 12.23
CA ALA A 217 5.33 -10.35 12.09
C ALA A 217 5.06 -11.45 13.14
N GLY A 218 6.07 -12.25 13.48
CA GLY A 218 5.98 -13.26 14.52
C GLY A 218 5.82 -12.70 15.94
N LEU A 219 6.24 -11.46 16.18
CA LEU A 219 6.02 -10.74 17.43
C LEU A 219 4.69 -9.97 17.44
N HIS A 220 4.19 -9.56 16.28
CA HIS A 220 2.99 -8.74 16.10
C HIS A 220 1.90 -9.49 15.33
N VAL A 221 1.52 -10.66 15.84
CA VAL A 221 0.60 -11.60 15.15
C VAL A 221 -0.82 -11.07 14.90
N ALA A 222 -1.23 -9.99 15.58
CA ALA A 222 -2.50 -9.31 15.36
C ALA A 222 -2.43 -8.12 14.38
N ASP A 223 -1.23 -7.75 13.90
CA ASP A 223 -1.07 -6.61 12.99
C ASP A 223 -1.41 -7.00 11.55
N HIS A 224 -2.66 -6.74 11.16
CA HIS A 224 -3.13 -6.94 9.79
C HIS A 224 -2.30 -6.18 8.75
N SER A 225 -1.72 -5.02 9.09
CA SER A 225 -0.90 -4.24 8.16
C SER A 225 0.40 -4.96 7.85
N CYS A 226 0.99 -5.60 8.86
CA CYS A 226 2.20 -6.39 8.70
C CYS A 226 1.98 -7.58 7.76
N PHE A 227 0.92 -8.37 7.99
CA PHE A 227 0.61 -9.50 7.10
C PHE A 227 0.20 -9.02 5.70
N HIS A 228 -0.51 -7.90 5.56
CA HIS A 228 -0.83 -7.32 4.26
C HIS A 228 0.44 -6.92 3.49
N TYR A 229 1.40 -6.29 4.14
CA TYR A 229 2.69 -5.97 3.53
C TYR A 229 3.44 -7.22 3.09
N ARG A 230 3.45 -8.28 3.91
CA ARG A 230 4.02 -9.58 3.52
C ARG A 230 3.30 -10.19 2.31
N MET A 231 1.97 -10.12 2.24
CA MET A 231 1.20 -10.53 1.05
C MET A 231 1.67 -9.78 -0.21
N ARG A 232 1.95 -8.47 -0.10
CA ARG A 232 2.44 -7.65 -1.22
C ARG A 232 3.82 -8.10 -1.70
N LEU A 233 4.75 -8.40 -0.79
CA LEU A 233 6.07 -8.93 -1.14
C LEU A 233 5.95 -10.27 -1.86
N ILE A 234 5.10 -11.16 -1.34
CA ILE A 234 4.86 -12.49 -1.89
C ILE A 234 4.24 -12.43 -3.30
N ILE A 235 3.23 -11.57 -3.53
CA ILE A 235 2.67 -11.34 -4.87
C ILE A 235 3.77 -10.90 -5.84
N ARG A 236 4.66 -10.00 -5.39
CA ARG A 236 5.72 -9.47 -6.23
C ARG A 236 6.72 -10.54 -6.64
N ILE A 237 7.06 -11.45 -5.73
CA ILE A 237 7.92 -12.61 -6.00
C ILE A 237 7.27 -13.55 -7.03
N LEU A 238 5.97 -13.84 -6.90
CA LEU A 238 5.23 -14.67 -7.85
C LEU A 238 5.12 -14.06 -9.26
N GLU A 239 4.76 -12.77 -9.34
CA GLU A 239 4.64 -12.05 -10.62
C GLU A 239 5.93 -12.13 -11.44
N ASP A 240 7.08 -12.06 -10.77
CA ASP A 240 8.37 -12.16 -11.40
C ASP A 240 8.69 -13.58 -11.90
N CYS A 241 8.38 -14.60 -11.10
CA CYS A 241 8.54 -15.99 -11.53
C CYS A 241 7.71 -16.33 -12.74
N CYS A 242 6.48 -15.83 -12.83
CA CYS A 242 5.66 -16.00 -14.02
C CYS A 242 6.30 -15.38 -15.27
N ARG A 243 6.98 -14.22 -15.15
CA ARG A 243 7.69 -13.58 -16.27
C ARG A 243 8.88 -14.41 -16.73
N LYS A 244 9.71 -14.88 -15.79
CA LYS A 244 10.92 -15.69 -16.09
C LYS A 244 10.60 -17.04 -16.72
N GLN A 245 9.41 -17.59 -16.48
CA GLN A 245 8.95 -18.81 -17.15
C GLN A 245 8.64 -18.60 -18.64
N GLU A 246 8.17 -17.41 -19.04
CA GLU A 246 7.95 -17.07 -20.45
C GLU A 246 9.28 -16.93 -21.22
N GLU A 247 10.38 -16.64 -20.49
CA GLU A 247 11.75 -16.50 -21.00
C GLU A 247 12.59 -17.80 -20.95
N GLY A 248 12.03 -18.90 -20.44
CA GLY A 248 12.64 -20.24 -20.49
C GLY A 248 13.56 -20.62 -19.32
N SER A 249 13.55 -19.88 -18.21
CA SER A 249 14.35 -20.20 -17.01
C SER A 249 13.55 -20.99 -15.97
N CYS A 250 13.93 -22.26 -15.72
CA CYS A 250 13.21 -23.19 -14.83
C CYS A 250 13.57 -23.04 -13.33
N ASP A 251 14.80 -22.61 -13.01
CA ASP A 251 15.33 -22.61 -11.63
C ASP A 251 14.55 -21.70 -10.67
N SER A 252 14.04 -20.56 -11.17
CA SER A 252 13.29 -19.58 -10.36
C SER A 252 11.98 -20.13 -9.79
N CYS A 253 11.37 -21.14 -10.44
CA CYS A 253 10.08 -21.70 -9.98
C CYS A 253 10.24 -22.54 -8.70
N VAL A 254 11.37 -23.26 -8.57
CA VAL A 254 11.66 -24.14 -7.43
C VAL A 254 11.91 -23.32 -6.16
N GLU A 255 12.67 -22.24 -6.26
CA GLU A 255 12.96 -21.36 -5.13
C GLU A 255 11.69 -20.73 -4.55
N VAL A 256 10.78 -20.25 -5.42
CA VAL A 256 9.52 -19.64 -4.97
C VAL A 256 8.55 -20.65 -4.40
N TYR A 257 8.55 -21.88 -4.92
CA TYR A 257 7.82 -22.98 -4.32
C TYR A 257 8.28 -23.24 -2.87
N LEU A 258 9.59 -23.30 -2.63
CA LEU A 258 10.16 -23.53 -1.29
C LEU A 258 9.82 -22.39 -0.32
N ILE A 259 9.99 -21.14 -0.77
CA ILE A 259 9.59 -19.96 0.02
C ILE A 259 8.12 -20.04 0.41
N TRP A 260 7.26 -20.49 -0.50
CA TRP A 260 5.84 -20.63 -0.22
C TRP A 260 5.53 -21.71 0.81
N GLN A 261 6.20 -22.85 0.72
CA GLN A 261 6.08 -23.92 1.72
C GLN A 261 6.52 -23.43 3.10
N GLU A 262 7.67 -22.74 3.17
CA GLU A 262 8.16 -22.18 4.43
C GLU A 262 7.20 -21.14 5.04
N GLU A 263 6.49 -20.37 4.22
CA GLU A 263 5.48 -19.42 4.69
C GLU A 263 4.21 -20.11 5.20
N LEU A 264 3.75 -21.17 4.53
CA LEU A 264 2.64 -21.99 5.01
C LEU A 264 3.00 -22.67 6.34
N ASP A 265 4.14 -23.34 6.42
CA ASP A 265 4.57 -24.05 7.63
C ASP A 265 4.75 -23.07 8.81
N TRP A 266 5.32 -21.89 8.55
CA TRP A 266 5.48 -20.86 9.58
C TRP A 266 4.14 -20.25 10.03
N ASN A 267 3.22 -20.00 9.11
CA ASN A 267 1.89 -19.51 9.46
C ASN A 267 1.10 -20.53 10.27
N GLU A 268 1.24 -21.83 9.97
CA GLU A 268 0.67 -22.92 10.78
C GLU A 268 1.19 -22.91 12.21
N GLU A 269 2.51 -22.75 12.41
CA GLU A 269 3.10 -22.65 13.75
C GLU A 269 2.54 -21.45 14.53
N LEU A 270 2.36 -20.30 13.87
CA LEU A 270 1.75 -19.13 14.50
C LEU A 270 0.28 -19.37 14.86
N ILE A 271 -0.49 -20.02 13.99
CA ILE A 271 -1.92 -20.34 14.24
C ILE A 271 -2.05 -21.28 15.45
N LYS A 272 -1.17 -22.27 15.57
CA LYS A 272 -1.15 -23.20 16.70
C LYS A 272 -0.71 -22.55 18.01
N ARG A 273 0.20 -21.57 17.92
CA ARG A 273 0.76 -20.87 19.08
C ARG A 273 -0.09 -19.71 19.59
N TYR A 274 -0.76 -18.99 18.70
CA TYR A 274 -1.53 -17.78 19.02
C TYR A 274 -2.99 -17.95 18.58
N LEU A 275 -3.77 -18.56 19.46
CA LEU A 275 -5.17 -18.91 19.21
C LEU A 275 -6.04 -17.67 18.99
N GLY A 276 -7.05 -17.79 18.13
CA GLY A 276 -8.08 -16.78 17.90
C GLY A 276 -7.61 -15.53 17.17
N ARG A 277 -6.40 -15.51 16.58
CA ARG A 277 -5.88 -14.34 15.85
C ARG A 277 -6.35 -14.38 14.39
N GLU A 278 -7.43 -13.65 14.09
CA GLU A 278 -8.03 -13.56 12.76
C GLU A 278 -7.01 -13.21 11.65
N ALA A 279 -6.07 -12.31 11.91
CA ALA A 279 -5.03 -11.90 10.96
C ALA A 279 -4.22 -13.09 10.41
N LEU A 280 -3.95 -14.11 11.24
CA LEU A 280 -3.21 -15.31 10.85
C LEU A 280 -4.03 -16.19 9.90
N TRP A 281 -5.33 -16.32 10.14
CA TRP A 281 -6.25 -17.10 9.32
C TRP A 281 -6.57 -16.41 7.98
N LEU A 282 -6.66 -15.08 7.96
CA LEU A 282 -6.75 -14.30 6.72
C LEU A 282 -5.47 -14.42 5.90
N TYR A 283 -4.31 -14.47 6.55
CA TYR A 283 -3.05 -14.73 5.86
C TYR A 283 -2.98 -16.16 5.32
N ARG A 284 -3.44 -17.18 6.09
CA ARG A 284 -3.58 -18.57 5.60
C ARG A 284 -4.45 -18.63 4.36
N ARG A 285 -5.63 -18.00 4.39
CA ARG A 285 -6.55 -17.89 3.24
C ARG A 285 -5.86 -17.37 1.99
N PHE A 286 -5.09 -16.29 2.12
CA PHE A 286 -4.30 -15.74 1.03
C PHE A 286 -3.25 -16.74 0.51
N LEU A 287 -2.48 -17.35 1.42
CA LEU A 287 -1.42 -18.31 1.07
C LEU A 287 -1.98 -19.54 0.32
N SER A 288 -3.08 -20.09 0.83
CA SER A 288 -3.76 -21.27 0.27
C SER A 288 -4.38 -20.98 -1.09
N LEU A 289 -4.98 -19.80 -1.28
CA LEU A 289 -5.57 -19.40 -2.57
C LEU A 289 -4.52 -19.42 -3.68
N LEU A 290 -3.38 -18.77 -3.43
CA LEU A 290 -2.33 -18.67 -4.43
C LEU A 290 -1.59 -20.00 -4.62
N TRP A 291 -1.48 -20.80 -3.56
CA TRP A 291 -0.95 -22.16 -3.68
C TRP A 291 -1.77 -23.02 -4.65
N ILE A 292 -3.08 -23.06 -4.43
CA ILE A 292 -4.02 -23.80 -5.30
C ILE A 292 -3.93 -23.27 -6.73
N ARG A 293 -3.90 -21.94 -6.91
CA ARG A 293 -3.92 -21.32 -8.24
C ARG A 293 -2.65 -21.58 -9.07
N HIS A 294 -1.49 -21.73 -8.43
CA HIS A 294 -0.19 -21.68 -9.11
C HIS A 294 0.62 -22.98 -9.04
N PHE A 295 0.43 -23.83 -8.03
CA PHE A 295 1.28 -25.01 -7.82
C PHE A 295 0.53 -26.35 -7.95
N THR A 296 -0.78 -26.31 -8.19
CA THR A 296 -1.56 -27.54 -8.40
C THR A 296 -1.86 -27.76 -9.88
N SER A 297 -1.66 -29.00 -10.37
CA SER A 297 -1.84 -29.37 -11.78
C SER A 297 -2.95 -30.39 -11.98
N ASP A 298 -3.58 -30.33 -13.16
CA ASP A 298 -4.51 -31.33 -13.71
C ASP A 298 -3.76 -32.65 -13.99
N VAL A 299 -4.33 -33.78 -13.55
CA VAL A 299 -3.76 -35.11 -13.79
C VAL A 299 -4.03 -35.59 -15.23
N ASN A 300 -4.92 -34.92 -15.99
CA ASN A 300 -5.43 -35.43 -17.27
C ASN A 300 -5.26 -34.54 -18.52
N ASP A 301 -4.67 -33.33 -18.46
CA ASP A 301 -4.54 -32.49 -19.67
C ASP A 301 -3.23 -32.76 -20.44
N VAL A 302 -3.24 -33.80 -21.26
CA VAL A 302 -2.14 -34.15 -22.20
C VAL A 302 -2.26 -33.37 -23.52
N SER A 303 -3.17 -32.39 -23.65
CA SER A 303 -3.59 -31.90 -24.98
C SER A 303 -3.42 -30.40 -25.29
N SER A 304 -2.71 -29.62 -24.48
CA SER A 304 -2.46 -28.20 -24.78
C SER A 304 -0.96 -27.87 -24.87
N PRO A 305 -0.40 -27.52 -26.06
CA PRO A 305 1.03 -27.28 -26.25
C PRO A 305 1.59 -25.97 -25.62
N GLN A 306 0.86 -25.29 -24.73
CA GLN A 306 1.23 -23.94 -24.26
C GLN A 306 1.14 -23.70 -22.75
N LYS A 307 1.07 -24.74 -21.90
CA LYS A 307 1.14 -24.57 -20.44
C LYS A 307 2.44 -25.12 -19.86
N SER A 308 3.36 -24.20 -19.59
CA SER A 308 4.34 -24.17 -18.49
C SER A 308 4.66 -25.50 -17.78
N GLN A 309 5.77 -26.13 -18.16
CA GLN A 309 6.44 -27.12 -17.30
C GLN A 309 7.25 -26.39 -16.22
N CYS A 310 6.62 -26.09 -15.07
CA CYS A 310 7.35 -26.11 -13.82
C CYS A 310 7.31 -27.57 -13.32
N SER A 311 8.48 -28.16 -13.07
CA SER A 311 8.63 -29.59 -12.72
C SER A 311 8.05 -29.98 -11.36
N ILE A 312 7.49 -29.02 -10.61
CA ILE A 312 6.86 -29.24 -9.31
C ILE A 312 5.35 -29.19 -9.49
N GLN A 313 4.73 -30.36 -9.65
CA GLN A 313 3.28 -30.52 -9.61
C GLN A 313 2.89 -31.06 -8.24
N VAL A 314 2.19 -30.26 -7.44
CA VAL A 314 1.69 -30.72 -6.14
C VAL A 314 0.26 -31.22 -6.27
N ASN A 315 0.03 -32.41 -5.70
CA ASN A 315 -1.31 -32.97 -5.62
C ASN A 315 -2.17 -32.13 -4.67
N VAL A 316 -3.26 -31.56 -5.21
CA VAL A 316 -4.26 -30.78 -4.45
C VAL A 316 -4.75 -31.57 -3.23
N SER A 317 -4.95 -32.89 -3.36
CA SER A 317 -5.47 -33.71 -2.27
C SER A 317 -4.54 -33.72 -1.06
N VAL A 318 -3.22 -33.79 -1.28
CA VAL A 318 -2.22 -33.77 -0.21
C VAL A 318 -2.20 -32.43 0.51
N PHE A 319 -2.36 -31.33 -0.22
CA PHE A 319 -2.48 -30.01 0.40
C PHE A 319 -3.73 -29.91 1.26
N LEU A 320 -4.88 -30.37 0.75
CA LEU A 320 -6.14 -30.30 1.49
C LEU A 320 -6.19 -31.23 2.70
N ASP A 321 -5.57 -32.41 2.61
CA ASP A 321 -5.42 -33.30 3.76
C ASP A 321 -4.61 -32.61 4.88
N LYS A 322 -3.59 -31.80 4.54
CA LYS A 322 -2.87 -30.98 5.53
C LYS A 322 -3.71 -29.85 6.13
N GLU A 323 -4.47 -29.12 5.30
CA GLU A 323 -5.35 -28.06 5.79
C GLU A 323 -6.43 -28.58 6.74
N LEU A 324 -6.97 -29.77 6.43
CA LEU A 324 -7.95 -30.45 7.27
C LEU A 324 -7.35 -30.86 8.61
N LEU A 325 -6.14 -31.42 8.62
CA LEU A 325 -5.40 -31.72 9.85
C LEU A 325 -5.15 -30.47 10.71
N LEU A 326 -4.79 -29.34 10.08
CA LEU A 326 -4.60 -28.08 10.81
C LEU A 326 -5.89 -27.64 11.50
N VAL A 327 -7.01 -27.65 10.80
CA VAL A 327 -8.30 -27.21 11.35
C VAL A 327 -8.82 -28.18 12.42
N ASN A 328 -8.65 -29.48 12.22
CA ASN A 328 -8.99 -30.49 13.22
C ASN A 328 -8.15 -30.30 14.49
N SER A 329 -6.84 -30.01 14.36
CA SER A 329 -5.97 -29.74 15.51
C SER A 329 -6.37 -28.49 16.30
N CYS A 330 -7.03 -27.52 15.65
CA CYS A 330 -7.56 -26.33 16.31
C CYS A 330 -8.88 -26.58 17.05
N SER A 331 -9.49 -27.75 16.84
CA SER A 331 -10.76 -28.19 17.45
C SER A 331 -10.55 -29.23 18.56
N GLU A 332 -9.36 -29.83 18.65
CA GLU A 332 -9.00 -30.83 19.66
C GLU A 332 -8.34 -30.15 20.86
N GLY A 333 -9.12 -29.46 21.70
CA GLY A 333 -8.54 -28.80 22.87
C GLY A 333 -9.51 -28.03 23.75
N SER A 334 -9.85 -28.66 24.87
CA SER A 334 -10.34 -28.13 26.17
C SER A 334 -11.71 -27.46 26.27
N ASP A 335 -12.49 -27.93 27.26
CA ASP A 335 -13.62 -27.28 27.95
C ASP A 335 -13.17 -25.98 28.69
N ASP A 336 -12.27 -25.20 28.09
CA ASP A 336 -11.70 -24.01 28.73
C ASP A 336 -12.51 -22.76 28.35
N GLU A 337 -12.92 -21.97 29.35
CA GLU A 337 -13.84 -20.83 29.23
C GLU A 337 -13.20 -19.58 28.56
N PHE A 338 -12.07 -19.72 27.86
CA PHE A 338 -11.33 -18.59 27.29
C PHE A 338 -11.80 -18.24 25.87
N GLU A 339 -12.08 -16.95 25.66
CA GLU A 339 -12.54 -16.35 24.39
C GLU A 339 -11.64 -16.71 23.18
N ASP A 340 -10.32 -16.86 23.40
CA ASP A 340 -9.35 -17.18 22.35
C ASP A 340 -9.60 -18.57 21.69
N PHE A 341 -10.14 -19.56 22.42
CA PHE A 341 -10.47 -20.88 21.84
C PHE A 341 -11.75 -20.85 21.01
N GLU A 342 -12.74 -20.08 21.47
CA GLU A 342 -13.98 -19.87 20.71
C GLU A 342 -13.66 -19.13 19.41
N GLU A 343 -12.86 -18.06 19.46
CA GLU A 343 -12.40 -17.32 18.29
C GLU A 343 -11.54 -18.19 17.35
N GLN A 344 -10.69 -19.06 17.89
CA GLN A 344 -9.92 -20.02 17.07
C GLN A 344 -10.84 -20.99 16.32
N THR A 345 -11.89 -21.48 16.99
CA THR A 345 -12.89 -22.37 16.40
C THR A 345 -13.66 -21.63 15.29
N ILE A 346 -14.04 -20.38 15.51
CA ILE A 346 -14.75 -19.56 14.51
C ILE A 346 -13.85 -19.27 13.30
N CYS A 347 -12.61 -18.88 13.53
CA CYS A 347 -11.67 -18.55 12.45
C CYS A 347 -11.33 -19.79 11.60
N SER A 348 -11.04 -20.93 12.23
CA SER A 348 -10.76 -22.20 11.54
C SER A 348 -11.97 -22.72 10.75
N ALA A 349 -13.18 -22.65 11.33
CA ALA A 349 -14.43 -22.97 10.65
C ALA A 349 -14.66 -22.08 9.42
N SER A 350 -14.47 -20.77 9.57
CA SER A 350 -14.64 -19.79 8.51
C SER A 350 -13.65 -20.02 7.37
N TYR A 351 -12.41 -20.34 7.71
CA TYR A 351 -11.37 -20.70 6.75
C TYR A 351 -11.75 -21.96 5.95
N MET A 352 -12.20 -23.04 6.62
CA MET A 352 -12.62 -24.26 5.91
C MET A 352 -13.84 -24.03 5.03
N LEU A 353 -14.85 -23.31 5.51
CA LEU A 353 -16.02 -22.96 4.70
C LEU A 353 -15.61 -22.17 3.45
N TRP A 354 -14.69 -21.21 3.61
CA TRP A 354 -14.13 -20.48 2.46
C TRP A 354 -13.40 -21.43 1.50
N LEU A 355 -12.57 -22.34 2.01
CA LEU A 355 -11.80 -23.27 1.19
C LEU A 355 -12.73 -24.17 0.36
N THR A 356 -13.80 -24.72 0.97
CA THR A 356 -14.81 -25.53 0.28
C THR A 356 -15.53 -24.75 -0.82
N LYS A 357 -15.90 -23.50 -0.55
CA LYS A 357 -16.52 -22.62 -1.56
C LYS A 357 -15.52 -22.27 -2.67
N GLY A 358 -14.30 -21.90 -2.30
CA GLY A 358 -13.23 -21.48 -3.21
C GLY A 358 -12.88 -22.58 -4.22
N ILE A 359 -12.70 -23.83 -3.76
CA ILE A 359 -12.42 -24.99 -4.61
C ILE A 359 -13.50 -25.20 -5.67
N SER A 360 -14.78 -24.94 -5.33
CA SER A 360 -15.88 -25.08 -6.28
C SER A 360 -15.73 -24.15 -7.49
N PHE A 361 -15.07 -23.00 -7.33
CA PHE A 361 -14.83 -22.01 -8.40
C PHE A 361 -13.49 -22.19 -9.12
N VAL A 362 -12.61 -23.08 -8.65
CA VAL A 362 -11.35 -23.37 -9.33
C VAL A 362 -11.65 -24.23 -10.56
N GLN A 363 -11.67 -23.61 -11.73
CA GLN A 363 -11.94 -24.27 -13.01
C GLN A 363 -10.91 -25.35 -13.37
N GLN A 364 -9.75 -25.32 -12.73
CA GLN A 364 -8.59 -26.18 -13.02
C GLN A 364 -8.63 -27.54 -12.29
N ILE A 365 -9.55 -27.74 -11.34
CA ILE A 365 -9.69 -29.01 -10.59
C ILE A 365 -10.83 -29.84 -11.21
N PRO A 366 -10.62 -31.13 -11.55
CA PRO A 366 -11.68 -32.01 -12.04
C PRO A 366 -12.85 -32.15 -11.06
N GLU A 367 -14.09 -32.21 -11.57
CA GLU A 367 -15.29 -32.32 -10.73
C GLU A 367 -15.31 -33.57 -9.83
N THR A 368 -14.68 -34.67 -10.27
CA THR A 368 -14.52 -35.89 -9.45
C THR A 368 -13.65 -35.66 -8.22
N GLN A 369 -12.53 -34.94 -8.37
CA GLN A 369 -11.68 -34.56 -7.25
C GLN A 369 -12.38 -33.54 -6.35
N LYS A 370 -13.11 -32.57 -6.92
CA LYS A 370 -13.91 -31.64 -6.11
C LYS A 370 -14.97 -32.36 -5.28
N LEU A 371 -15.58 -33.41 -5.80
CA LEU A 371 -16.57 -34.21 -5.10
C LEU A 371 -15.93 -35.04 -3.97
N GLU A 372 -14.83 -35.74 -4.24
CA GLU A 372 -14.08 -36.50 -3.22
C GLU A 372 -13.59 -35.58 -2.09
N LEU A 373 -13.10 -34.39 -2.44
CA LEU A 373 -12.68 -33.39 -1.47
C LEU A 373 -13.87 -32.84 -0.66
N ARG A 374 -15.02 -32.62 -1.30
CA ARG A 374 -16.26 -32.21 -0.63
C ARG A 374 -16.70 -33.29 0.37
N GLU A 375 -16.69 -34.56 -0.02
CA GLU A 375 -17.07 -35.67 0.85
C GLU A 375 -16.13 -35.80 2.06
N LYS A 376 -14.81 -35.63 1.85
CA LYS A 376 -13.83 -35.60 2.96
C LYS A 376 -14.11 -34.48 3.95
N ILE A 377 -14.45 -33.29 3.45
CA ILE A 377 -14.77 -32.11 4.27
C ILE A 377 -16.13 -32.27 4.99
N GLU A 378 -17.14 -32.84 4.33
CA GLU A 378 -18.48 -33.03 4.91
C GLU A 378 -18.52 -34.12 5.99
N ASN A 379 -17.66 -35.14 5.90
CA ASN A 379 -17.62 -36.25 6.86
C ASN A 379 -16.91 -35.92 8.19
N GLU A 380 -16.10 -34.85 8.28
CA GLU A 380 -15.23 -34.57 9.44
C GLU A 380 -15.67 -33.37 10.29
N ARG A 381 -16.79 -33.45 11.03
CA ARG A 381 -17.19 -32.47 12.09
C ARG A 381 -17.48 -31.02 11.67
N LEU A 382 -17.46 -30.66 10.38
CA LEU A 382 -17.78 -29.29 9.92
C LEU A 382 -19.19 -28.82 10.34
N ASP A 383 -20.14 -29.73 10.46
CA ASP A 383 -21.53 -29.43 10.79
C ASP A 383 -21.73 -28.78 12.18
N ALA A 384 -20.84 -29.08 13.13
CA ALA A 384 -20.83 -28.45 14.46
C ALA A 384 -20.19 -27.06 14.42
N MET A 385 -19.11 -26.91 13.64
CA MET A 385 -18.38 -25.65 13.46
C MET A 385 -19.19 -24.61 12.67
N LEU A 386 -19.91 -25.04 11.62
CA LEU A 386 -20.78 -24.19 10.81
C LEU A 386 -22.00 -23.67 11.58
N LYS A 387 -22.50 -24.44 12.56
CA LYS A 387 -23.55 -23.99 13.49
C LYS A 387 -23.06 -22.84 14.37
N LEU A 388 -21.81 -22.86 14.85
CA LEU A 388 -21.22 -21.77 15.63
C LEU A 388 -21.08 -20.47 14.80
N VAL A 389 -20.59 -20.58 13.56
CA VAL A 389 -20.48 -19.42 12.64
C VAL A 389 -21.86 -18.84 12.30
N SER A 390 -22.88 -19.68 12.16
CA SER A 390 -24.26 -19.24 11.87
C SER A 390 -24.94 -18.51 13.04
N LEU A 391 -24.49 -18.74 14.28
CA LEU A 391 -25.04 -18.11 15.48
C LEU A 391 -24.42 -16.73 15.78
N ARG A 392 -23.11 -16.53 15.54
CA ARG A 392 -22.41 -15.24 15.78
C ARG A 392 -22.32 -14.35 14.53
N GLY A 393 -22.60 -14.89 13.34
CA GLY A 393 -22.35 -14.21 12.07
C GLY A 393 -20.89 -14.34 11.62
N PRO A 394 -20.60 -14.18 10.32
CA PRO A 394 -19.24 -14.33 9.82
C PRO A 394 -18.32 -13.19 10.31
N PRO A 395 -17.04 -13.47 10.60
CA PRO A 395 -16.07 -12.41 10.89
C PRO A 395 -15.89 -11.48 9.68
N PHE A 396 -15.53 -10.22 9.94
CA PHE A 396 -15.42 -9.17 8.93
C PHE A 396 -14.36 -9.53 7.87
N GLY A 397 -14.82 -9.91 6.67
CA GLY A 397 -13.94 -10.30 5.55
C GLY A 397 -14.20 -11.71 4.99
N ALA A 398 -15.17 -12.45 5.53
CA ALA A 398 -15.53 -13.80 5.07
C ALA A 398 -16.33 -13.87 3.75
N ILE A 399 -16.49 -12.76 3.01
CA ILE A 399 -17.09 -12.76 1.67
C ILE A 399 -15.99 -12.74 0.62
#